data_AF-A0A2L2YPP6-F1
#
_entry.id   AF-A0A2L2YPP6-F1
#
_cell.length_a   1.000
_cell.length_b   1.000
_cell.length_c   1.000
_cell.angle_alpha   90.00
_cell.angle_beta   90.00
_cell.angle_gamma   90.00
#
_symmetry.space_group_name_H-M   'P 1'
#
loop_
_entity.id
_entity.type
_entity.pdbx_description
1 polymer ?
#
loop_
_entity_poly.entity_id
_entity_poly.type
_entity_poly.pdbx_seq_one_letter_code
_entity_poly.pdbx_strand_id
1 'polypeptide(L)'
;GANAAKAFKDLYDLRLDQKGKKPKYLIKLEENGVGLVRVSSILSGAGISASKAFKDLYNLWFDKNGNRTQYLKTLEKERINLFTVSSILSGAGTSASKAFKDLHDFWFDKQGNKMQYLKTLEEKG
;
A
#
# COMPACT_ATOMS: atom_id res chain seq x y z
N GLY A 1 -16.82 -8.12 -21.23
CA GLY A 1 -16.27 -7.23 -22.28
C GLY A 1 -14.75 -7.21 -22.21
N ALA A 2 -14.07 -6.87 -23.31
CA ALA A 2 -12.60 -6.94 -23.46
C ALA A 2 -11.80 -6.27 -22.30
N ASN A 3 -12.37 -5.24 -21.68
CA ASN A 3 -11.77 -4.55 -20.52
C ASN A 3 -11.73 -5.41 -19.23
N ALA A 4 -12.68 -6.32 -19.05
CA ALA A 4 -12.69 -7.25 -17.91
C ALA A 4 -11.62 -8.34 -18.07
N ALA A 5 -11.42 -8.84 -19.29
CA ALA A 5 -10.37 -9.82 -19.59
C ALA A 5 -8.97 -9.22 -19.43
N LYS A 6 -8.78 -7.94 -19.82
CA LYS A 6 -7.55 -7.21 -19.58
C LYS A 6 -7.31 -6.95 -18.08
N ALA A 7 -8.32 -6.51 -17.34
CA ALA A 7 -8.20 -6.34 -15.89
C ALA A 7 -7.89 -7.67 -15.18
N PHE A 8 -8.52 -8.77 -15.61
CA PHE A 8 -8.24 -10.10 -15.10
C PHE A 8 -6.82 -10.54 -15.42
N LYS A 9 -6.34 -10.31 -16.65
CA LYS A 9 -4.96 -10.60 -17.06
C LYS A 9 -3.95 -9.72 -16.33
N ASP A 10 -4.21 -8.43 -16.17
CA ASP A 10 -3.36 -7.51 -15.43
C ASP A 10 -3.29 -7.91 -13.95
N LEU A 11 -4.37 -8.45 -13.37
CA LEU A 11 -4.42 -8.96 -11.99
C LEU A 11 -3.76 -10.34 -11.87
N TYR A 12 -3.87 -11.18 -12.92
CA TYR A 12 -3.25 -12.49 -13.02
C TYR A 12 -1.73 -12.39 -13.21
N ASP A 13 -1.27 -11.48 -14.08
CA ASP A 13 0.14 -11.13 -14.29
C ASP A 13 0.75 -10.47 -13.02
N LEU A 14 -0.09 -9.83 -12.19
CA LEU A 14 0.27 -9.33 -10.87
C LEU A 14 0.30 -10.44 -9.80
N ARG A 15 -0.28 -11.61 -10.07
CA ARG A 15 -0.32 -12.78 -9.18
C ARG A 15 0.68 -13.86 -9.56
N LEU A 16 1.00 -13.99 -10.85
CA LEU A 16 1.91 -14.96 -11.45
C LEU A 16 2.58 -14.32 -12.67
N ASP A 17 3.89 -14.49 -12.83
CA ASP A 17 4.59 -14.15 -14.07
C ASP A 17 4.13 -15.09 -15.21
N GLN A 18 4.50 -14.78 -16.46
CA GLN A 18 4.14 -15.60 -17.63
C GLN A 18 4.66 -17.06 -17.56
N LYS A 19 5.48 -17.39 -16.55
CA LYS A 19 6.05 -18.72 -16.26
C LYS A 19 5.44 -19.36 -15.00
N GLY A 20 4.39 -18.77 -14.40
CA GLY A 20 3.73 -19.28 -13.20
C GLY A 20 4.45 -18.99 -11.87
N LYS A 21 5.44 -18.10 -11.83
CA LYS A 21 6.14 -17.70 -10.60
C LYS A 21 5.54 -16.42 -10.02
N LYS A 22 5.46 -16.35 -8.70
CA LYS A 22 4.97 -15.18 -8.00
C LYS A 22 5.78 -13.92 -8.39
N PRO A 23 5.15 -12.81 -8.82
CA PRO A 23 5.89 -11.64 -9.27
C PRO A 23 6.65 -10.99 -8.11
N LYS A 24 7.78 -10.36 -8.45
CA LYS A 24 8.73 -9.75 -7.51
C LYS A 24 8.03 -8.87 -6.45
N TYR A 25 6.98 -8.15 -6.85
CA TYR A 25 6.17 -7.29 -5.97
C TYR A 25 5.49 -8.06 -4.83
N LEU A 26 4.91 -9.22 -5.13
CA LEU A 26 4.19 -10.03 -4.15
C LEU A 26 5.12 -10.75 -3.18
N ILE A 27 6.23 -11.30 -3.70
CA ILE A 27 7.29 -11.86 -2.86
C ILE A 27 7.77 -10.78 -1.89
N LYS A 28 7.98 -9.56 -2.38
CA LYS A 28 8.45 -8.47 -1.54
C LYS A 28 7.41 -8.02 -0.51
N LEU A 29 6.13 -7.95 -0.87
CA LEU A 29 5.07 -7.64 0.08
C LEU A 29 5.04 -8.66 1.22
N GLU A 30 5.11 -9.95 0.91
CA GLU A 30 5.09 -11.02 1.92
C GLU A 30 6.33 -11.03 2.80
N GLU A 31 7.53 -10.89 2.21
CA GLU A 31 8.79 -10.72 2.96
C GLU A 31 8.74 -9.54 3.94
N ASN A 32 7.96 -8.50 3.63
CA ASN A 32 7.81 -7.30 4.44
C ASN A 32 6.52 -7.30 5.27
N GLY A 33 5.84 -8.45 5.41
CA GLY A 33 4.67 -8.62 6.28
C GLY A 33 3.37 -7.98 5.78
N VAL A 34 3.34 -7.55 4.51
CA VAL A 34 2.16 -6.93 3.89
C VAL A 34 1.32 -7.99 3.20
N GLY A 35 0.29 -8.46 3.90
CA GLY A 35 -0.61 -9.46 3.34
C GLY A 35 -1.39 -8.94 2.12
N LEU A 36 -1.47 -9.74 1.06
CA LEU A 36 -2.22 -9.42 -0.17
C LEU A 36 -3.67 -9.00 0.14
N VAL A 37 -4.31 -9.66 1.12
CA VAL A 37 -5.67 -9.36 1.57
C VAL A 37 -5.85 -7.89 1.96
N ARG A 38 -4.83 -7.30 2.61
CA ARG A 38 -4.86 -5.89 3.03
C ARG A 38 -4.82 -4.96 1.84
N VAL A 39 -3.92 -5.25 0.90
CA VAL A 39 -3.81 -4.46 -0.32
C VAL A 39 -5.10 -4.56 -1.13
N SER A 40 -5.70 -5.74 -1.22
CA SER A 40 -7.01 -5.92 -1.84
C SER A 40 -8.11 -5.11 -1.14
N SER A 41 -8.08 -5.03 0.19
CA SER A 41 -9.04 -4.21 0.96
C SER A 41 -8.91 -2.73 0.64
N ILE A 42 -7.66 -2.22 0.61
CA ILE A 42 -7.37 -0.83 0.26
C ILE A 42 -7.85 -0.53 -1.17
N LEU A 43 -7.58 -1.43 -2.12
CA LEU A 43 -7.90 -1.25 -3.53
C LEU A 43 -9.33 -1.67 -3.89
N SER A 44 -10.16 -2.00 -2.91
CA SER A 44 -11.57 -2.32 -3.15
C SER A 44 -12.25 -1.15 -3.88
N GLY A 45 -13.02 -1.46 -4.91
CA GLY A 45 -13.66 -0.45 -5.78
C GLY A 45 -12.77 0.12 -6.89
N ALA A 46 -11.49 -0.25 -7.00
CA ALA A 46 -10.61 0.26 -8.06
C ALA A 46 -10.93 -0.28 -9.47
N GLY A 47 -11.67 -1.40 -9.56
CA GLY A 47 -12.11 -1.99 -10.82
C GLY A 47 -10.97 -2.22 -11.82
N ILE A 48 -11.16 -1.78 -13.07
CA ILE A 48 -10.17 -1.92 -14.15
C ILE A 48 -8.86 -1.15 -13.88
N SER A 49 -8.87 -0.21 -12.94
CA SER A 49 -7.70 0.60 -12.57
C SER A 49 -6.92 0.01 -11.39
N ALA A 50 -7.32 -1.16 -10.87
CA ALA A 50 -6.67 -1.81 -9.73
C ALA A 50 -5.17 -2.04 -9.94
N SER A 51 -4.73 -2.45 -11.14
CA SER A 51 -3.30 -2.66 -11.43
C SER A 51 -2.49 -1.37 -11.34
N LYS A 52 -3.03 -0.26 -11.85
CA LYS A 52 -2.40 1.06 -11.73
C LYS A 52 -2.37 1.52 -10.27
N ALA A 53 -3.50 1.44 -9.58
CA ALA A 53 -3.61 1.85 -8.18
C ALA A 53 -2.67 1.05 -7.27
N PHE A 54 -2.53 -0.26 -7.51
CA PHE A 54 -1.55 -1.11 -6.85
C PHE A 54 -0.12 -0.62 -7.09
N LYS A 55 0.26 -0.37 -8.34
CA LYS A 55 1.64 0.08 -8.67
C LYS A 55 1.94 1.42 -8.02
N ASP A 56 1.00 2.36 -8.06
CA ASP A 56 1.17 3.68 -7.46
C ASP A 56 1.33 3.58 -5.94
N LEU A 57 0.52 2.74 -5.27
CA LEU A 57 0.65 2.49 -3.82
C LEU A 57 1.95 1.76 -3.49
N TYR A 58 2.31 0.73 -4.27
CA TYR A 58 3.53 -0.04 -4.09
C TYR A 58 4.77 0.85 -4.18
N ASN A 59 4.81 1.76 -5.16
CA ASN A 59 5.93 2.69 -5.34
C ASN A 59 6.08 3.70 -4.19
N LEU A 60 5.05 3.88 -3.36
CA LEU A 60 5.16 4.65 -2.13
C LEU A 60 5.75 3.84 -0.99
N TRP A 61 5.55 2.52 -0.99
CA TRP A 61 6.03 1.64 0.05
C TRP A 61 7.45 1.12 -0.22
N PHE A 62 7.74 0.81 -1.47
CA PHE A 62 8.99 0.21 -1.91
C PHE A 62 9.57 0.93 -3.12
N ASP A 63 10.90 1.02 -3.16
CA ASP A 63 11.63 1.50 -4.33
C ASP A 63 11.67 0.43 -5.45
N LYS A 64 12.27 0.78 -6.59
CA LYS A 64 12.44 -0.14 -7.74
C LYS A 64 13.22 -1.43 -7.42
N ASN A 65 14.04 -1.40 -6.37
CA ASN A 65 14.83 -2.54 -5.91
C ASN A 65 14.05 -3.39 -4.89
N GLY A 66 12.90 -2.91 -4.40
CA GLY A 66 12.10 -3.54 -3.37
C GLY A 66 12.50 -3.12 -1.96
N ASN A 67 13.34 -2.10 -1.80
CA ASN A 67 13.70 -1.59 -0.48
C ASN A 67 12.59 -0.65 0.03
N ARG A 68 12.38 -0.64 1.34
CA ARG A 68 11.44 0.27 2.00
C ARG A 68 11.81 1.73 1.71
N THR A 69 10.82 2.51 1.30
CA THR A 69 10.94 3.97 1.16
C THR A 69 11.01 4.64 2.54
N GLN A 70 11.23 5.96 2.55
CA GLN A 70 11.15 6.76 3.78
C GLN A 70 9.78 6.65 4.45
N TYR A 71 8.69 6.55 3.68
CA TYR A 71 7.34 6.40 4.23
C TYR A 71 7.20 5.18 5.14
N LEU A 72 7.67 3.99 4.69
CA LEU A 72 7.61 2.80 5.53
C LEU A 72 8.62 2.85 6.68
N LYS A 73 9.82 3.39 6.46
CA LYS A 73 10.82 3.54 7.52
C LYS A 73 10.31 4.41 8.68
N THR A 74 9.59 5.49 8.37
CA THR A 74 8.99 6.35 9.38
C THR A 74 7.90 5.62 10.17
N LEU A 75 7.00 4.89 9.48
CA LEU A 75 5.98 4.08 10.14
C LEU A 75 6.60 3.03 11.07
N GLU A 76 7.64 2.33 10.62
CA GLU A 76 8.35 1.32 11.42
C GLU A 76 9.07 1.91 12.64
N LYS A 77 9.76 3.04 12.47
CA LYS A 77 10.40 3.79 13.57
C LYS A 77 9.39 4.12 14.66
N GLU A 78 8.19 4.51 14.25
CA GLU A 78 7.10 4.91 15.13
C GLU A 78 6.19 3.76 15.55
N ARG A 79 6.59 2.51 15.23
CA ARG A 79 5.88 1.25 15.55
C ARG A 79 4.45 1.19 15.01
N ILE A 80 4.14 1.98 13.98
CA ILE A 80 2.87 1.90 13.25
C ILE A 80 2.97 0.80 12.21
N ASN A 81 2.19 -0.24 12.38
CA ASN A 81 2.17 -1.34 11.42
C ASN A 81 1.28 -1.01 10.19
N LEU A 82 1.55 -1.68 9.08
CA LEU A 82 0.71 -1.57 7.88
C LEU A 82 -0.67 -2.20 8.06
N PHE A 83 -0.89 -3.00 9.10
CA PHE A 83 -2.24 -3.46 9.47
C PHE A 83 -3.15 -2.26 9.74
N THR A 84 -2.74 -1.37 10.64
CA THR A 84 -3.52 -0.19 11.06
C THR A 84 -3.76 0.74 9.87
N VAL A 85 -2.70 1.01 9.11
CA VAL A 85 -2.80 1.82 7.88
C VAL A 85 -3.79 1.19 6.89
N SER A 86 -3.71 -0.12 6.66
CA SER A 86 -4.60 -0.80 5.71
C SER A 86 -6.07 -0.77 6.13
N SER A 87 -6.35 -0.83 7.43
CA SER A 87 -7.71 -0.73 7.96
C SER A 87 -8.30 0.66 7.72
N ILE A 88 -7.50 1.71 7.94
CA ILE A 88 -7.92 3.11 7.70
C ILE A 88 -8.16 3.37 6.21
N LEU A 89 -7.28 2.84 5.35
CA LEU A 89 -7.34 3.06 3.90
C LEU A 89 -8.26 2.08 3.16
N SER A 90 -9.01 1.24 3.87
CA SER A 90 -9.91 0.26 3.26
C SER A 90 -10.94 0.94 2.36
N GLY A 91 -11.10 0.47 1.13
CA GLY A 91 -12.02 1.06 0.15
C GLY A 91 -11.53 2.33 -0.54
N ALA A 92 -10.27 2.75 -0.35
CA ALA A 92 -9.71 3.91 -1.05
C ALA A 92 -9.65 3.72 -2.57
N GLY A 93 -9.64 2.49 -3.06
CA GLY A 93 -9.76 2.15 -4.48
C GLY A 93 -8.65 2.78 -5.32
N THR A 94 -9.03 3.54 -6.34
CA THR A 94 -8.09 4.24 -7.23
C THR A 94 -7.33 5.39 -6.53
N SER A 95 -7.85 5.87 -5.40
CA SER A 95 -7.24 6.96 -4.62
C SER A 95 -6.27 6.47 -3.55
N ALA A 96 -6.01 5.16 -3.46
CA ALA A 96 -5.19 4.56 -2.42
C ALA A 96 -3.82 5.22 -2.20
N SER A 97 -3.10 5.52 -3.28
CA SER A 97 -1.78 6.16 -3.20
C SER A 97 -1.85 7.59 -2.65
N LYS A 98 -2.87 8.36 -3.07
CA LYS A 98 -3.12 9.70 -2.53
C LYS A 98 -3.55 9.63 -1.06
N ALA A 99 -4.49 8.77 -0.73
CA ALA A 99 -4.98 8.60 0.63
C ALA A 99 -3.86 8.17 1.60
N PHE A 100 -2.96 7.29 1.16
CA PHE A 100 -1.77 6.93 1.95
C PHE A 100 -0.85 8.13 2.21
N LYS A 101 -0.56 8.94 1.18
CA LYS A 101 0.25 10.16 1.36
C LYS A 101 -0.41 11.15 2.30
N ASP A 102 -1.69 11.44 2.09
CA ASP A 102 -2.42 12.38 2.91
C ASP A 102 -2.45 11.92 4.37
N LEU A 103 -2.64 10.61 4.62
CA LEU A 103 -2.56 10.04 5.97
C LEU A 103 -1.16 10.14 6.58
N HIS A 104 -0.12 9.88 5.78
CA HIS A 104 1.26 10.00 6.26
C HIS A 104 1.61 11.45 6.58
N ASP A 105 1.26 12.40 5.72
CA ASP A 105 1.50 13.83 5.92
C ASP A 105 0.65 14.41 7.06
N PHE A 106 -0.45 13.74 7.42
CA PHE A 106 -1.23 14.06 8.61
C PHE A 106 -0.58 13.59 9.92
N TRP A 107 0.13 12.46 9.88
CA TRP A 107 0.82 11.91 11.05
C TRP A 107 2.23 12.45 11.24
N PHE A 108 2.91 12.79 10.15
CA PHE A 108 4.33 13.11 10.15
C PHE A 108 4.63 14.39 9.39
N ASP A 109 5.59 15.17 9.90
CA ASP A 109 6.18 16.26 9.14
C ASP A 109 7.09 15.75 8.00
N LYS A 110 7.62 16.67 7.20
CA LYS A 110 8.53 16.35 6.08
C LYS A 110 9.84 15.69 6.52
N GLN A 111 10.20 15.79 7.79
CA GLN A 111 11.40 15.16 8.37
C GLN A 111 11.09 13.77 8.97
N GLY A 112 9.81 13.37 9.00
CA GLY A 112 9.36 12.11 9.57
C GLY A 112 9.12 12.15 11.07
N ASN A 113 8.94 13.33 11.67
CA ASN A 113 8.60 13.45 13.09
C ASN A 113 7.08 13.43 13.28
N LYS A 114 6.61 12.74 14.34
CA LYS A 114 5.19 12.72 14.72
C LYS A 114 4.64 14.13 14.94
N MET A 115 3.55 14.46 14.26
CA MET A 115 2.76 15.65 14.52
C MET A 115 2.01 15.50 15.86
N GLN A 116 1.72 16.64 16.51
CA GLN A 116 1.08 16.69 17.83
C GLN A 116 -0.24 15.90 17.90
N TYR A 117 -0.99 15.85 16.80
CA TYR A 117 -2.26 15.12 16.75
C TYR A 117 -2.11 13.63 17.04
N LEU A 118 -1.07 12.98 16.51
CA LEU A 118 -0.85 11.57 16.75
C LEU A 118 -0.43 11.30 18.21
N LYS A 119 0.35 12.21 18.82
CA LYS A 119 0.75 12.12 20.24
C LYS A 119 -0.48 12.13 21.15
N THR A 120 -1.43 13.03 20.88
CA THR A 120 -2.67 13.13 21.67
C THR A 120 -3.56 11.89 21.52
N LEU A 121 -3.55 11.20 20.37
CA LEU A 121 -4.28 9.95 20.20
C LEU A 121 -3.65 8.79 20.98
N GLU A 122 -2.33 8.72 21.05
CA GLU A 122 -1.60 7.71 21.83
C GLU A 122 -1.75 7.92 23.35
N GLU A 123 -1.89 9.17 23.81
CA GLU A 123 -2.09 9.51 25.22
C GLU A 123 -3.53 9.27 25.72
N LYS A 124 -4.51 9.20 24.81
CA LYS A 124 -5.94 9.11 25.14
C LYS A 124 -6.58 7.75 24.82
N GLY A 125 -5.84 6.81 24.23
CA GLY A 125 -6.28 5.44 23.95
C GLY A 125 -5.74 4.46 24.98
#